data_AF-A0A3P7IFD0-F1
#
_entry.id   AF-A0A3P7IFD0-F1
#
_cell.length_a   1.000
_cell.length_b   1.000
_cell.length_c   1.000
_cell.angle_alpha   90.00
_cell.angle_beta   90.00
_cell.angle_gamma   90.00
#
_symmetry.space_group_name_H-M   'P 1'
#
loop_
_entity.id
_entity.type
_entity.pdbx_description
1 polymer ?
#
loop_
_entity_poly.entity_id
_entity_poly.type
_entity_poly.pdbx_seq_one_letter_code
_entity_poly.pdbx_strand_id
1 'polypeptide(L)' 'MGIKGEVKKIRTLFIFERTRIHIDSVEDLGDFMELEVCLRDDESAADGERVANDIRQKLGIENEDLLEGAYMDMLNKS' A
#
# COMPACT_ATOMS: atom_id res chain seq x y z
N MET A 1 -25.47 15.96 5.73
CA MET A 1 -24.24 15.20 5.43
C MET A 1 -23.22 15.59 6.50
N GLY A 2 -22.88 14.66 7.39
CA GLY A 2 -21.99 14.93 8.52
C GLY A 2 -20.60 14.38 8.26
N ILE A 3 -19.58 15.12 8.69
CA ILE A 3 -18.19 14.65 8.75
C ILE A 3 -18.15 13.51 9.75
N LYS A 4 -17.75 12.30 9.33
CA LYS A 4 -17.63 11.11 10.21
C LYS A 4 -16.36 11.10 11.07
N GLY A 5 -15.40 11.95 10.75
CA GLY A 5 -14.11 12.09 11.45
C GLY A 5 -13.10 12.83 10.57
N GLU A 6 -12.04 13.35 11.18
CA GLU A 6 -10.88 13.91 10.50
C GLU A 6 -9.73 12.89 10.65
N VAL A 7 -9.09 12.52 9.54
CA VAL A 7 -7.93 11.63 9.55
C VAL A 7 -6.72 12.45 9.16
N LYS A 8 -5.81 12.66 10.11
CA LYS A 8 -4.51 13.25 9.84
C LYS A 8 -3.53 12.14 9.48
N LYS A 9 -2.89 12.28 8.33
CA LYS A 9 -1.86 11.33 7.91
C LYS A 9 -0.71 12.03 7.21
N ILE A 10 0.48 11.50 7.41
CA ILE A 10 1.69 11.89 6.70
C ILE A 10 1.97 10.81 5.68
N ARG A 11 1.95 11.18 4.39
CA ARG A 11 2.25 10.28 3.28
C ARG A 11 3.66 10.55 2.78
N THR A 12 4.49 9.52 2.80
CA THR A 12 5.77 9.51 2.12
C THR A 12 5.65 8.65 0.87
N LEU A 13 5.81 9.26 -0.31
CA LEU A 13 5.85 8.55 -1.58
C LEU A 13 7.30 8.29 -1.97
N PHE A 14 7.65 7.02 -2.14
CA PHE A 14 8.86 6.60 -2.81
C PHE A 14 8.52 6.04 -4.18
N ILE A 15 9.38 6.34 -5.16
CA ILE A 15 9.28 5.77 -6.50
C ILE A 15 10.53 4.93 -6.69
N PHE A 16 10.34 3.62 -6.79
CA PHE A 16 11.41 2.67 -7.08
C PHE A 16 11.13 2.04 -8.44
N GLU A 17 11.94 2.41 -9.44
CA GLU A 17 11.75 2.04 -10.84
C GLU A 17 10.36 2.45 -11.37
N ARG A 18 9.43 1.50 -11.44
CA ARG A 18 8.04 1.68 -11.89
C ARG A 18 7.01 1.40 -10.81
N THR A 19 7.49 1.18 -9.59
CA THR A 19 6.68 0.87 -8.43
C THR A 19 6.60 2.09 -7.54
N ARG A 20 5.38 2.44 -7.15
CA ARG A 20 5.12 3.48 -6.17
C ARG A 20 4.92 2.82 -4.84
N ILE A 21 5.66 3.30 -3.85
CA ILE A 21 5.61 2.83 -2.47
C ILE A 21 5.04 3.99 -1.67
N HIS A 22 3.78 3.86 -1.25
CA HIS A 22 3.15 4.80 -0.35
C HIS A 22 3.39 4.34 1.08
N ILE A 23 3.96 5.19 1.92
CA ILE A 23 4.06 4.96 3.36
C ILE A 23 3.20 6.02 4.04
N ASP A 24 2.06 5.60 4.57
CA ASP A 24 1.06 6.44 5.22
C ASP A 24 1.14 6.22 6.74
N SER A 25 1.68 7.20 7.45
CA SER A 25 1.58 7.25 8.93
C SER A 25 0.31 7.99 9.30
N VAL A 26 -0.67 7.27 9.85
CA VAL A 26 -1.98 7.81 10.20
C VAL A 26 -2.04 8.02 11.71
N GLU A 27 -2.37 9.24 12.13
CA GLU A 27 -2.58 9.60 13.53
C GLU A 27 -3.70 8.72 14.11
N ASP A 28 -3.44 8.06 15.24
CA ASP A 28 -4.31 7.11 15.95
C ASP A 28 -4.66 5.78 15.26
N LEU A 29 -4.15 5.52 14.05
CA LEU A 29 -4.43 4.27 13.32
C LEU A 29 -3.17 3.43 13.04
N GLY A 30 -1.98 4.05 13.06
CA GLY A 30 -0.70 3.40 12.87
C GLY A 30 -0.08 3.66 11.50
N ASP A 31 0.95 2.89 11.18
CA ASP A 31 1.69 3.00 9.92
C ASP A 31 1.19 1.98 8.90
N PHE A 32 1.03 2.45 7.68
CA PHE A 32 0.58 1.64 6.57
C PHE A 32 1.49 1.80 5.37
N MET A 33 1.61 0.74 4.58
CA MET A 33 2.39 0.77 3.36
C MET A 33 1.63 0.12 2.22
N GLU A 34 1.65 0.77 1.06
CA GLU A 34 1.00 0.31 -0.17
C GLU A 34 2.03 0.27 -1.30
N LEU A 35 2.01 -0.82 -2.07
CA LEU A 35 2.89 -1.03 -3.21
C LEU A 35 2.04 -1.06 -4.49
N GLU A 36 2.16 -0.05 -5.33
CA GLU A 36 1.49 0.02 -6.63
C GLU A 36 2.52 -0.18 -7.74
N VAL A 37 2.48 -1.35 -8.40
CA VAL A 37 3.31 -1.64 -9.57
C VAL A 37 2.55 -1.23 -10.83
N CYS A 38 3.04 -0.21 -11.53
CA CYS A 38 2.48 0.14 -12.84
C CYS A 38 2.94 -0.89 -13.89
N LEU A 39 1.98 -1.66 -14.43
CA LEU A 39 2.20 -2.55 -15.57
C LEU A 39 2.43 -1.74 -16.84
N ARG A 40 3.35 -2.22 -17.69
CA ARG A 40 3.50 -1.74 -19.07
C ARG A 40 2.56 -2.53 -19.99
N ASP A 41 2.32 -2.00 -21.19
CA ASP A 41 1.44 -2.64 -22.18
C ASP A 41 1.86 -4.08 -22.55
N ASP A 42 3.14 -4.42 -22.42
CA ASP A 42 3.70 -5.73 -22.72
C ASP A 42 3.71 -6.70 -21.52
N GLU A 43 3.27 -6.26 -20.35
CA GLU A 43 3.39 -7.02 -19.11
C GLU A 43 2.05 -7.56 -18.61
N SER A 44 2.10 -8.78 -18.10
CA SER A 44 0.95 -9.41 -17.48
C SER A 44 0.80 -9.04 -16.01
N ALA A 45 -0.37 -9.27 -15.43
CA ALA A 45 -0.57 -9.12 -13.98
C ALA A 45 0.43 -9.96 -13.17
N ALA A 46 0.82 -11.14 -13.66
CA ALA A 46 1.81 -12.01 -13.01
C ALA A 46 3.22 -11.37 -13.00
N ASP A 47 3.57 -10.59 -14.02
CA ASP A 47 4.83 -9.84 -14.04
C ASP A 47 4.84 -8.73 -12.99
N GLY A 48 3.71 -8.04 -12.83
CA GLY A 48 3.52 -7.05 -11.76
C GLY A 48 3.60 -7.66 -10.37
N GLU A 49 2.96 -8.81 -10.17
CA GLU A 49 3.01 -9.56 -8.90
C GLU A 49 4.44 -10.00 -8.55
N ARG A 50 5.22 -10.43 -9.55
CA ARG A 50 6.63 -10.78 -9.35
C ARG A 50 7.47 -9.58 -8.90
N VAL A 51 7.24 -8.41 -9.49
CA VAL A 51 7.93 -7.17 -9.08
C VAL A 51 7.50 -6.73 -7.68
N ALA A 52 6.21 -6.81 -7.37
CA ALA A 52 5.72 -6.52 -6.02
C ALA A 52 6.37 -7.43 -4.98
N ASN A 53 6.46 -8.73 -5.26
CA ASN A 53 7.11 -9.71 -4.38
C ASN A 53 8.62 -9.45 -4.20
N ASP A 54 9.33 -9.06 -5.26
CA ASP A 54 10.76 -8.72 -5.19
C ASP A 54 11.02 -7.49 -4.31
N ILE A 55 10.23 -6.43 -4.49
CA ILE A 55 10.32 -5.21 -3.66
C ILE A 55 9.95 -5.52 -2.22
N ARG A 56 8.91 -6.34 -2.01
CA ARG A 56 8.51 -6.79 -0.68
C ARG A 56 9.65 -7.50 0.05
N GLN A 57 10.33 -8.43 -0.64
CA GLN A 57 11.48 -9.15 -0.08
C GLN A 57 12.65 -8.19 0.23
N LYS A 58 12.91 -7.21 -0.65
CA LYS A 58 13.94 -6.17 -0.41
C LYS A 58 13.63 -5.28 0.79
N LEU A 59 12.36 -5.02 1.06
CA LEU A 59 11.90 -4.27 2.22
C LEU A 59 11.81 -5.11 3.50
N GLY A 60 11.99 -6.43 3.39
CA GLY A 60 11.91 -7.35 4.54
C GLY A 60 10.48 -7.51 5.08
N ILE A 61 9.46 -7.30 4.24
CA ILE A 61 8.06 -7.44 4.63
C ILE A 61 7.67 -8.92 4.47
N GLU A 62 7.18 -9.54 5.54
CA GLU A 62 6.76 -10.94 5.52
C GLU A 62 5.35 -11.09 4.90
N ASN A 63 4.97 -12.32 4.51
CA ASN A 63 3.62 -12.55 4.00
C ASN A 63 2.53 -12.27 5.06
N GLU A 64 2.88 -12.36 6.34
CA GLU A 64 1.97 -12.15 7.47
C GLU A 64 1.63 -10.67 7.69
N ASP A 65 2.49 -9.76 7.19
CA ASP A 65 2.27 -8.31 7.20
C ASP A 65 1.44 -7.83 6.00
N LEU A 66 1.08 -8.74 5.08
CA LEU A 66 0.24 -8.40 3.94
C LEU A 66 -1.21 -8.17 4.40
N LEU A 67 -1.64 -6.93 4.25
CA LEU A 67 -3.05 -6.56 4.34
C LEU A 67 -3.64 -6.53 2.93
N GLU A 68 -4.54 -7.46 2.64
CA GLU A 68 -5.40 -7.38 1.45
C GLU A 68 -6.61 -6.48 1.73
N GLY A 69 -6.74 -5.37 1.00
CA GLY A 69 -7.91 -4.48 1.04
C GLY A 69 -7.56 -2.99 1.18
N ALA A 70 -8.56 -2.13 1.01
CA ALA A 70 -8.39 -0.69 1.22
C ALA A 70 -8.52 -0.32 2.71
N TYR A 71 -7.92 0.80 3.14
CA TYR A 71 -8.12 1.34 4.49
C TYR A 71 -9.60 1.46 4.91
N MET A 72 -10.47 1.70 3.92
CA MET A 72 -11.93 1.78 4.10
C MET A 72 -12.58 0.44 4.47
N ASP A 73 -12.01 -0.69 4.08
CA ASP A 73 -12.52 -2.02 4.44
C ASP A 73 -12.21 -2.34 5.91
N MET A 74 -11.09 -1.83 6.44
CA MET A 74 -10.74 -1.94 7.86
C MET A 74 -11.59 -1.02 8.74
N LEU A 75 -11.91 0.19 8.26
CA LEU A 75 -12.77 1.15 8.97
C LEU A 75 -14.26 0.76 9.02
N ASN A 76 -14.72 -0.17 8.16
CA ASN A 76 -16.11 -0.65 8.14
C ASN A 76 -16.36 -1.93 8.96
N LYS A 77 -15.37 -2.45 9.70
CA LYS A 77 -15.53 -3.61 10.60
C LYS A 77 -15.85 -3.22 12.05
N SER A 78 -16.55 -2.12 12.29
CA SER A 78 -17.10 -1.76 13.61
C SER A 78 -18.62 -1.85 13.63
#